data_AF-A0AAC9HRF6-F1
#
_entry.id   AF-A0AAC9HRF6-F1
#
_cell.length_a   1.000
_cell.length_b   1.000
_cell.length_c   1.000
_cell.angle_alpha   90.00
_cell.angle_beta   90.00
_cell.angle_gamma   90.00
#
_symmetry.space_group_name_H-M   'P 1'
#
loop_
_entity.id
_entity.type
_entity.pdbx_description
1 polymer ?
#
loop_
_entity_poly.entity_id
_entity_poly.type
_entity_poly.pdbx_seq_one_letter_code
_entity_poly.pdbx_strand_id
1 'polypeptide(L)'
;MGRTDVELSTEVTGLIVEVSGGIVSAEQARDETANLLEKGFSSLSFLQLVDALETRYGVYVDLEGDTRFLGRVSGIVGFLREQNID
;
A
#
# COMPACT_ATOMS: atom_id res chain seq x y z
N MET A 1 13.28 -0.08 -18.56
CA MET A 1 14.19 -0.25 -17.41
C MET A 1 13.24 -0.30 -16.24
N GLY A 2 12.98 -1.49 -15.73
CA GLY A 2 11.86 -1.69 -14.82
C GLY A 2 12.03 -1.02 -13.49
N ARG A 3 10.95 -0.43 -12.95
CA ARG A 3 10.95 0.16 -11.62
C ARG A 3 11.47 -0.89 -10.65
N THR A 4 12.43 -0.47 -9.86
CA THR A 4 12.99 -1.32 -8.82
C THR A 4 12.02 -1.44 -7.65
N ASP A 5 12.11 -2.55 -6.90
CA ASP A 5 11.31 -2.78 -5.69
C ASP A 5 11.39 -1.61 -4.70
N VAL A 6 12.54 -0.94 -4.64
CA VAL A 6 12.80 0.25 -3.83
C VAL A 6 11.96 1.45 -4.27
N GLU A 7 11.75 1.61 -5.58
CA GLU A 7 10.91 2.70 -6.13
C GLU A 7 9.44 2.46 -5.86
N LEU A 8 8.95 1.24 -6.11
CA LEU A 8 7.57 0.84 -5.78
C LEU A 8 7.31 0.99 -4.27
N SER A 9 8.24 0.50 -3.44
CA SER A 9 8.15 0.66 -1.98
C SER A 9 8.07 2.13 -1.59
N THR A 10 8.82 3.01 -2.25
CA THR A 10 8.81 4.45 -1.97
C THR A 10 7.49 5.11 -2.40
N GLU A 11 6.97 4.77 -3.58
CA GLU A 11 5.67 5.28 -4.06
C GLU A 11 4.51 4.80 -3.18
N VAL A 12 4.46 3.50 -2.88
CA VAL A 12 3.43 2.91 -2.00
C VAL A 12 3.51 3.54 -0.61
N THR A 13 4.72 3.76 -0.09
CA THR A 13 4.92 4.45 1.18
C THR A 13 4.37 5.89 1.12
N GLY A 14 4.61 6.61 0.03
CA GLY A 14 4.08 7.96 -0.17
C GLY A 14 2.55 7.98 -0.21
N LEU A 15 1.94 7.05 -0.93
CA LEU A 15 0.48 6.86 -0.98
C LEU A 15 -0.10 6.60 0.41
N ILE A 16 0.51 5.69 1.18
CA ILE A 16 0.08 5.37 2.56
C ILE A 16 0.12 6.62 3.46
N VAL A 17 1.19 7.42 3.36
CA VAL A 17 1.31 8.67 4.13
C VAL A 17 0.22 9.67 3.73
N GLU A 18 -0.03 9.80 2.42
CA GLU A 18 -1.02 10.72 1.87
C GLU A 18 -2.46 10.35 2.29
N VAL A 19 -2.87 9.10 2.07
CA VAL A 19 -4.23 8.62 2.40
C VAL A 19 -4.45 8.45 3.91
N SER A 20 -3.38 8.29 4.69
CA SER A 20 -3.48 8.35 6.16
C SER A 20 -3.56 9.77 6.70
N GLY A 21 -3.43 10.80 5.85
CA GLY A 21 -3.39 12.19 6.29
C GLY A 21 -2.22 12.50 7.22
N GLY A 22 -1.12 11.76 7.12
CA GLY A 22 0.05 11.89 7.99
C GLY A 22 -0.02 11.14 9.32
N ILE A 23 -1.04 10.31 9.55
CA ILE A 23 -1.12 9.44 10.73
C ILE A 23 0.01 8.40 10.70
N VAL A 24 0.26 7.80 9.53
CA VAL A 24 1.36 6.86 9.33
C VAL A 24 2.48 7.56 8.60
N SER A 25 3.65 7.63 9.23
CA SER A 25 4.87 8.17 8.61
C SER A 25 5.49 7.18 7.64
N ALA A 26 6.34 7.65 6.72
CA ALA A 26 7.01 6.79 5.75
C ALA A 26 7.82 5.65 6.40
N GLU A 27 8.48 5.93 7.52
CA GLU A 27 9.23 4.94 8.30
C GLU A 27 8.31 3.90 8.94
N GLN A 28 7.15 4.33 9.44
CA GLN A 28 6.15 3.44 10.01
C GLN A 28 5.48 2.57 8.94
N ALA A 29 5.21 3.11 7.75
CA ALA A 29 4.68 2.35 6.64
C ALA A 29 5.65 1.26 6.17
N ARG A 30 6.95 1.57 6.14
CA ARG A 30 8.02 0.60 5.82
C ARG A 30 8.27 -0.44 6.89
N ASP A 31 7.88 -0.16 8.13
CA ASP A 31 8.02 -1.12 9.22
C ASP A 31 7.02 -2.27 9.05
N GLU A 32 7.55 -3.44 8.69
CA GLU A 32 6.79 -4.67 8.46
C GLU A 32 6.38 -5.39 9.76
N THR A 33 6.82 -4.87 10.91
CA THR A 33 6.62 -5.46 12.23
C THR A 33 5.17 -5.38 12.70
N ALA A 34 4.41 -4.40 12.20
CA ALA A 34 2.99 -4.20 12.49
C ALA A 34 2.19 -3.90 11.21
N ASN A 35 0.90 -4.26 11.17
CA ASN A 35 0.05 -3.92 10.03
C ASN A 35 -0.36 -2.44 10.08
N LEU A 36 -0.69 -1.85 8.92
CA LEU A 36 -1.20 -0.49 8.82
C LEU A 36 -2.36 -0.23 9.79
N LEU A 37 -3.35 -1.14 9.84
CA LEU A 37 -4.50 -1.03 10.77
C LEU A 37 -4.07 -0.87 12.24
N GLU A 38 -2.98 -1.53 12.65
CA GLU A 38 -2.45 -1.43 14.01
C GLU A 38 -1.66 -0.13 14.25
N LYS A 39 -1.16 0.49 13.19
CA LYS A 39 -0.48 1.80 13.21
C LYS A 39 -1.45 2.98 13.19
N GLY A 40 -2.75 2.73 13.32
CA GLY A 40 -3.78 3.76 13.33
C GLY A 40 -4.42 4.04 11.96
N PHE A 41 -4.18 3.19 10.96
CA PHE A 41 -4.89 3.28 9.69
C PHE A 41 -6.37 2.99 9.91
N SER A 42 -7.20 3.99 9.64
CA SER A 42 -8.65 3.83 9.73
C SER A 42 -9.19 3.08 8.51
N SER A 43 -10.35 2.43 8.65
CA SER A 43 -11.03 1.76 7.52
C SER A 43 -11.27 2.70 6.34
N LEU A 44 -11.48 4.00 6.59
CA LEU A 44 -11.62 5.02 5.54
C LEU A 44 -10.30 5.22 4.77
N SER A 45 -9.18 5.41 5.47
CA SER A 45 -7.85 5.50 4.84
C SER A 45 -7.50 4.23 4.07
N PHE A 46 -7.95 3.07 4.54
CA PHE A 46 -7.78 1.80 3.83
C PHE A 46 -8.54 1.77 2.50
N LEU A 47 -9.82 2.19 2.48
CA LEU A 47 -10.58 2.32 1.24
C LEU A 47 -9.96 3.35 0.29
N GLN A 48 -9.46 4.47 0.81
CA GLN A 48 -8.75 5.49 0.02
C GLN A 48 -7.44 4.96 -0.55
N LEU A 49 -6.70 4.15 0.20
CA LEU A 49 -5.48 3.49 -0.29
C LEU A 49 -5.80 2.55 -1.45
N VAL A 50 -6.85 1.74 -1.30
CA VAL A 50 -7.30 0.83 -2.36
C VAL A 50 -7.72 1.61 -3.60
N ASP A 51 -8.62 2.58 -3.46
CA ASP A 51 -9.07 3.42 -4.58
C ASP A 51 -7.90 4.10 -5.30
N ALA A 52 -6.92 4.60 -4.55
CA ALA A 52 -5.72 5.20 -5.11
C ALA A 52 -4.82 4.19 -5.85
N LEU A 53 -4.68 2.96 -5.34
CA LEU A 53 -3.95 1.89 -6.02
C LEU A 53 -4.66 1.47 -7.31
N GLU A 54 -5.99 1.28 -7.25
CA GLU A 54 -6.81 0.90 -8.40
C GLU A 54 -6.77 1.98 -9.48
N THR A 55 -6.90 3.26 -9.09
CA THR A 55 -6.86 4.40 -10.02
C THR A 55 -5.46 4.61 -10.61
N ARG A 56 -4.40 4.52 -9.80
CA ARG A 56 -3.03 4.84 -10.24
C ARG A 56 -2.38 3.73 -11.04
N TYR A 57 -2.61 2.47 -10.64
CA TYR A 57 -1.97 1.31 -11.24
C TYR A 57 -2.92 0.48 -12.11
N GLY A 58 -4.22 0.78 -12.11
CA GLY A 58 -5.22 0.01 -12.88
C GLY A 58 -5.43 -1.41 -12.34
N VAL A 59 -5.05 -1.65 -11.09
CA VAL A 59 -5.23 -2.94 -10.42
C VAL A 59 -6.63 -3.03 -9.82
N TYR A 60 -7.10 -4.24 -9.53
CA TYR A 60 -8.34 -4.45 -8.78
C TYR A 60 -8.01 -5.14 -7.47
N VAL A 61 -8.44 -4.55 -6.35
CA VAL A 61 -8.14 -5.07 -5.03
C VAL A 61 -9.39 -5.71 -4.45
N ASP A 62 -9.33 -7.02 -4.29
CA ASP A 62 -10.44 -7.78 -3.71
C ASP A 62 -10.50 -7.57 -2.19
N LEU A 63 -11.42 -6.70 -1.77
CA LEU A 63 -11.65 -6.38 -0.36
C LEU A 63 -12.36 -7.50 0.41
N GLU A 64 -13.10 -8.36 -0.29
CA GLU A 64 -13.80 -9.52 0.29
C GLU A 64 -12.86 -10.71 0.53
N GLY A 65 -11.72 -10.75 -0.16
CA GLY A 65 -10.69 -11.74 -0.06
C GLY A 65 -9.60 -11.40 0.96
N ASP A 66 -8.37 -11.81 0.65
CA ASP A 66 -7.26 -11.75 1.60
C ASP A 66 -6.61 -10.36 1.66
N THR A 67 -7.23 -9.40 2.33
CA THR A 67 -6.70 -8.03 2.44
C THR A 67 -5.47 -7.89 3.36
N ARG A 68 -4.94 -8.99 3.90
CA ARG A 68 -3.82 -8.97 4.85
C ARG A 68 -2.53 -8.44 4.23
N PHE A 69 -2.33 -8.66 2.93
CA PHE A 69 -1.16 -8.13 2.21
C PHE A 69 -1.18 -6.61 2.07
N LEU A 70 -2.36 -5.98 2.00
CA LEU A 70 -2.51 -4.52 1.94
C LEU A 70 -2.14 -3.85 3.26
N GLY A 71 -2.05 -4.62 4.35
CA GLY A 71 -1.60 -4.14 5.64
C GLY A 71 -0.09 -3.83 5.69
N ARG A 72 0.68 -4.12 4.64
CA ARG A 72 2.15 -3.94 4.62
C ARG A 72 2.63 -3.48 3.25
N VAL A 73 3.64 -2.60 3.23
CA VAL A 73 4.24 -2.10 1.98
C VAL A 73 4.76 -3.25 1.11
N SER A 74 5.46 -4.21 1.69
CA SER A 74 5.99 -5.38 0.97
C SER A 74 4.91 -6.23 0.30
N GLY A 75 3.76 -6.40 0.97
CA GLY A 75 2.62 -7.12 0.42
C GLY A 75 1.99 -6.38 -0.76
N ILE A 76 1.85 -5.05 -0.67
CA ILE A 76 1.35 -4.22 -1.76
C ILE A 76 2.33 -4.24 -2.95
N VAL A 77 3.64 -4.10 -2.71
CA VAL A 77 4.66 -4.13 -3.76
C VAL A 77 4.69 -5.51 -4.45
N GLY A 78 4.59 -6.59 -3.69
CA GLY A 78 4.48 -7.94 -4.23
C GLY A 78 3.23 -8.11 -5.10
N PHE A 79 2.10 -7.59 -4.65
CA PHE A 79 0.85 -7.60 -5.43
C PHE A 79 0.97 -6.79 -6.73
N LEU A 80 1.53 -5.59 -6.69
CA LEU A 80 1.76 -4.77 -7.88
C LEU A 80 2.69 -5.48 -8.88
N ARG A 81 3.70 -6.20 -8.39
CA ARG A 81 4.58 -7.02 -9.24
C ARG A 81 3.86 -8.18 -9.92
N GLU A 82 2.99 -8.89 -9.19
CA GLU A 82 2.18 -9.96 -9.78
C GLU A 82 1.27 -9.44 -10.90
N GLN A 83 0.81 -8.19 -10.78
CA GLN A 83 0.02 -7.49 -11.80
C GLN A 83 0.85 -6.99 -13.00
N ASN A 84 2.14 -7.34 -13.09
CA ASN A 84 3.08 -6.88 -14.12
C ASN A 84 3.24 -5.35 -14.18
N ILE A 85 3.06 -4.66 -13.04
CA ILE A 85 3.34 -3.24 -12.93
C ILE A 85 4.85 -3.03 -12.80
N ASP A 86 5.46 -2.55 -13.88
CA ASP A 86 6.88 -2.21 -14.03
C ASP A 86 7.16 -0.71 -13.89
#